data_AF-A0A837HL70-F1
#
_entry.id   AF-A0A837HL70-F1
#
_cell.length_a   1.000
_cell.length_b   1.000
_cell.length_c   1.000
_cell.angle_alpha   90.00
_cell.angle_beta   90.00
_cell.angle_gamma   90.00
#
_symmetry.space_group_name_H-M   'P 1'
#
loop_
_entity.id
_entity.type
_entity.pdbx_description
1 polymer ?
#
loop_
_entity_poly.entity_id
_entity_poly.type
_entity_poly.pdbx_seq_one_letter_code
_entity_poly.pdbx_strand_id
1 'polypeptide(L)'
;MAARQTKSKSKRKTAIKSVTKKETPVESMKSGVEKKRYLKKVNRKYFYLLIVLIILGVLVYLGRSLFVVAMVGGRPISRIEVIKELEKQGGQQALDGLVTKALIDQEAQKQNVTISSDVVNKEVERISVLIEAQGQTLDAYLTMQGQTKENFEQNIKIQKTVEQIIKDKIQVTEEEMKKYFDDNPNLFAAGSKYENVKEDVEQQLKQQKLSEEFQKWLEEVRKNTSVRYFVNY
;
A
#
# COMPACT_ATOMS: atom_id res chain seq x y z
N MET A 1 -19.94 59.05 -59.90
CA MET A 1 -21.21 58.86 -60.64
C MET A 1 -21.84 57.59 -60.07
N ALA A 2 -22.89 57.64 -59.24
CA ALA A 2 -24.29 58.00 -59.54
C ALA A 2 -24.93 57.05 -60.57
N ALA A 3 -26.11 56.45 -60.41
CA ALA A 3 -27.05 56.14 -59.30
C ALA A 3 -28.39 55.68 -59.95
N ARG A 4 -29.38 55.23 -59.13
CA ARG A 4 -30.84 55.04 -59.41
C ARG A 4 -31.30 53.64 -59.88
N GLN A 5 -32.53 53.14 -59.62
CA GLN A 5 -33.67 53.42 -58.70
C GLN A 5 -34.65 52.19 -58.70
N THR A 6 -35.74 52.04 -57.92
CA THR A 6 -35.95 51.95 -56.44
C THR A 6 -37.37 51.39 -56.12
N LYS A 7 -37.54 50.58 -55.04
CA LYS A 7 -38.79 50.45 -54.20
C LYS A 7 -40.03 49.76 -54.89
N SER A 8 -41.13 49.26 -54.26
CA SER A 8 -41.61 49.17 -52.85
C SER A 8 -42.88 48.27 -52.62
N LYS A 9 -42.92 47.53 -51.50
CA LYS A 9 -44.06 47.25 -50.54
C LYS A 9 -45.47 46.70 -50.92
N SER A 10 -45.83 45.59 -50.25
CA SER A 10 -46.94 45.40 -49.25
C SER A 10 -48.45 45.41 -49.59
N LYS A 11 -49.14 44.31 -49.20
CA LYS A 11 -50.38 44.15 -48.36
C LYS A 11 -50.97 42.74 -48.64
N ARG A 12 -51.43 41.85 -47.73
CA ARG A 12 -52.14 41.81 -46.42
C ARG A 12 -53.64 41.44 -46.56
N LYS A 13 -53.99 40.29 -45.95
CA LYS A 13 -55.26 39.93 -45.22
C LYS A 13 -56.48 39.27 -45.95
N THR A 14 -57.01 38.23 -45.27
CA THR A 14 -58.45 37.78 -45.17
C THR A 14 -59.15 37.25 -46.45
N ALA A 15 -60.20 36.40 -46.43
CA ALA A 15 -60.83 35.58 -45.38
C ALA A 15 -61.88 34.58 -45.99
N ILE A 16 -61.97 33.37 -45.42
CA ILE A 16 -63.21 32.70 -44.89
C ILE A 16 -64.42 32.37 -45.82
N LYS A 17 -64.94 31.13 -45.67
CA LYS A 17 -66.31 30.61 -45.99
C LYS A 17 -66.67 30.39 -47.48
N SER A 18 -67.57 29.47 -47.87
CA SER A 18 -68.17 28.23 -47.28
C SER A 18 -69.15 27.60 -48.32
N VAL A 19 -69.92 26.55 -47.93
CA VAL A 19 -71.16 26.04 -48.58
C VAL A 19 -70.92 25.15 -49.83
N THR A 20 -71.60 24.00 -50.05
CA THR A 20 -72.37 23.10 -49.15
C THR A 20 -72.46 21.68 -49.74
N LYS A 21 -72.53 20.70 -48.82
CA LYS A 21 -72.88 19.27 -48.94
C LYS A 21 -74.05 18.93 -49.91
N LYS A 22 -73.94 17.80 -50.61
CA LYS A 22 -75.09 16.90 -50.92
C LYS A 22 -74.66 15.44 -50.73
N GLU A 23 -75.63 14.54 -50.56
CA GLU A 23 -75.49 13.37 -49.69
C GLU A 23 -75.05 12.04 -50.32
N THR A 24 -74.48 11.20 -49.45
CA THR A 24 -74.05 9.80 -49.64
C THR A 24 -75.24 8.82 -49.51
N PRO A 25 -75.16 7.56 -49.97
CA PRO A 25 -74.57 6.46 -49.15
C PRO A 25 -73.81 5.41 -50.02
N VAL A 26 -73.12 4.34 -49.58
CA VAL A 26 -73.10 3.50 -48.36
C VAL A 26 -71.65 2.95 -48.15
N GLU A 27 -71.15 2.85 -46.90
CA GLU A 27 -70.22 1.82 -46.34
C GLU A 27 -68.96 1.40 -47.17
N SER A 28 -67.71 1.76 -46.87
CA SER A 28 -66.91 1.73 -45.63
C SER A 28 -66.39 0.35 -45.17
N MET A 29 -65.10 0.09 -45.41
CA MET A 29 -64.23 -0.46 -44.36
C MET A 29 -62.79 0.06 -44.55
N LYS A 30 -62.16 0.50 -43.45
CA LYS A 30 -60.96 1.34 -43.48
C LYS A 30 -59.66 0.53 -43.38
N SER A 31 -58.64 1.00 -44.10
CA SER A 31 -57.26 0.57 -43.92
C SER A 31 -56.69 1.01 -42.57
N GLY A 32 -56.16 0.06 -41.81
CA GLY A 32 -55.38 0.30 -40.60
C GLY A 32 -54.05 -0.44 -40.66
N VAL A 33 -52.98 0.23 -41.09
CA VAL A 33 -51.62 -0.35 -41.12
C VAL A 33 -50.82 0.19 -39.93
N GLU A 34 -51.03 -0.40 -38.76
CA GLU A 34 -50.11 -0.21 -37.63
C GLU A 34 -48.79 -0.94 -37.91
N LYS A 35 -47.67 -0.19 -37.95
CA LYS A 35 -46.34 -0.79 -38.01
C LYS A 35 -45.95 -1.41 -36.66
N LYS A 36 -46.37 -2.67 -36.43
CA LYS A 36 -45.87 -3.47 -35.30
C LYS A 36 -44.35 -3.68 -35.43
N ARG A 37 -43.57 -2.94 -34.63
CA ARG A 37 -42.13 -3.18 -34.44
C ARG A 37 -41.93 -4.51 -33.71
N TYR A 38 -41.63 -5.56 -34.47
CA TYR A 38 -41.26 -6.87 -33.92
C TYR A 38 -39.90 -6.81 -33.22
N LEU A 39 -39.90 -6.53 -31.92
CA LEU A 39 -38.73 -6.75 -31.08
C LEU A 39 -38.58 -8.25 -30.80
N LYS A 40 -37.66 -8.91 -31.53
CA LYS A 40 -37.37 -10.34 -31.38
C LYS A 40 -36.93 -10.62 -29.94
N LYS A 41 -37.70 -11.47 -29.25
CA LYS A 41 -37.52 -11.76 -27.81
C LYS A 41 -36.20 -12.52 -27.58
N VAL A 42 -35.12 -11.80 -27.25
CA VAL A 42 -33.80 -12.39 -26.99
C VAL A 42 -33.91 -13.30 -25.76
N ASN A 43 -33.40 -14.53 -25.87
CA ASN A 43 -33.46 -15.50 -24.79
C ASN A 43 -32.57 -15.03 -23.63
N ARG A 44 -33.17 -14.78 -22.45
CA ARG A 44 -32.52 -14.14 -21.30
C ARG A 44 -31.23 -14.85 -20.87
N LYS A 45 -31.12 -16.17 -21.08
CA LYS A 45 -29.88 -16.93 -20.82
C LYS A 45 -28.66 -16.38 -21.57
N TYR A 46 -28.79 -16.04 -22.85
CA TYR A 46 -27.69 -15.46 -23.64
C TYR A 46 -27.39 -14.00 -23.25
N PHE A 47 -28.40 -13.25 -22.76
CA PHE A 47 -28.19 -11.92 -22.22
C PHE A 47 -27.35 -11.94 -20.94
N TYR A 48 -27.64 -12.86 -20.00
CA TYR A 48 -26.80 -13.05 -18.81
C TYR A 48 -25.40 -13.55 -19.16
N LEU A 49 -25.25 -14.48 -20.10
CA LEU A 49 -23.93 -14.93 -20.58
C LEU A 49 -23.11 -13.77 -21.16
N LEU A 50 -23.73 -12.90 -21.97
CA LEU A 50 -23.07 -11.74 -22.56
C LEU A 50 -22.66 -10.72 -21.47
N ILE A 51 -23.49 -10.49 -20.44
CA ILE A 51 -23.13 -9.67 -19.28
C ILE A 51 -21.94 -10.26 -18.53
N VAL A 52 -21.94 -11.58 -18.26
CA VAL A 52 -20.82 -12.26 -17.58
C VAL A 52 -19.53 -12.14 -18.40
N LEU A 53 -19.62 -12.24 -19.73
CA LEU A 53 -18.46 -12.09 -20.63
C LEU A 53 -17.93 -10.65 -20.65
N ILE A 54 -18.81 -9.64 -20.62
CA ILE A 54 -18.42 -8.22 -20.45
C ILE A 54 -17.78 -7.99 -19.08
N ILE A 55 -18.34 -8.53 -17.99
CA ILE A 55 -17.78 -8.40 -16.64
C ILE A 55 -16.39 -9.05 -16.56
N LEU A 56 -16.21 -10.23 -17.14
CA LEU A 56 -14.89 -10.87 -17.28
C LEU A 56 -13.91 -10.02 -18.09
N GLY A 57 -14.35 -9.44 -19.21
CA GLY A 57 -13.54 -8.53 -20.02
C GLY A 57 -13.12 -7.27 -19.26
N VAL A 58 -14.02 -6.68 -18.48
CA VAL A 58 -13.74 -5.52 -17.61
C VAL A 58 -12.79 -5.91 -16.46
N LEU A 59 -12.96 -7.07 -15.83
CA LEU A 59 -12.06 -7.57 -14.79
C LEU A 59 -10.64 -7.82 -15.33
N VAL A 60 -10.52 -8.41 -16.53
CA VAL A 60 -9.21 -8.60 -17.20
C VAL A 60 -8.59 -7.25 -17.61
N TYR A 61 -9.40 -6.28 -18.04
CA TYR A 61 -8.93 -4.94 -18.37
C TYR A 61 -8.41 -4.19 -17.13
N LEU A 62 -9.17 -4.20 -16.03
CA LEU A 62 -8.77 -3.60 -14.74
C LEU A 62 -7.58 -4.33 -14.12
N GLY A 63 -7.52 -5.66 -14.28
CA GLY A 63 -6.39 -6.49 -13.83
C GLY A 63 -5.13 -6.38 -14.71
N ARG A 64 -5.13 -5.59 -15.79
CA ARG A 64 -4.00 -5.53 -16.73
C ARG A 64 -2.70 -5.08 -16.06
N SER A 65 -2.77 -4.18 -15.08
CA SER A 65 -1.63 -3.73 -14.27
C SER A 65 -1.06 -4.80 -13.32
N LEU A 66 -1.82 -5.85 -13.01
CA LEU A 66 -1.33 -6.98 -12.20
C LEU A 66 -0.40 -7.90 -12.99
N PHE A 67 -0.53 -7.91 -14.33
CA PHE A 67 0.24 -8.78 -15.22
C PHE A 67 1.30 -8.03 -16.04
N VAL A 68 1.02 -6.79 -16.45
CA VAL A 68 1.92 -5.94 -17.25
C VAL A 68 2.20 -4.64 -16.49
N VAL A 69 3.47 -4.41 -16.17
CA VAL A 69 3.92 -3.24 -15.39
C VAL A 69 4.27 -2.06 -16.30
N ALA A 70 4.86 -2.32 -17.47
CA ALA A 70 5.24 -1.29 -18.42
C ALA A 70 5.18 -1.81 -19.88
N MET A 71 5.31 -0.91 -20.85
CA MET A 71 5.56 -1.25 -22.25
C MET A 71 6.75 -0.45 -22.79
N VAL A 72 7.67 -1.11 -23.48
CA VAL A 72 8.84 -0.50 -24.11
C VAL A 72 8.87 -0.91 -25.59
N GLY A 73 8.71 0.04 -26.51
CA GLY A 73 8.73 -0.23 -27.95
C GLY A 73 7.69 -1.27 -28.41
N GLY A 74 6.53 -1.33 -27.75
CA GLY A 74 5.49 -2.34 -28.02
C GLY A 74 5.69 -3.70 -27.36
N ARG A 75 6.81 -3.94 -26.66
CA ARG A 75 7.01 -5.13 -25.81
C ARG A 75 6.49 -4.87 -24.39
N PRO A 76 5.58 -5.70 -23.84
CA PRO A 76 5.16 -5.59 -22.46
C PRO A 76 6.22 -6.15 -21.50
N ILE A 77 6.52 -5.43 -20.43
CA ILE A 77 7.30 -5.92 -19.29
C ILE A 77 6.31 -6.53 -18.29
N SER A 78 6.50 -7.80 -17.96
CA SER A 78 5.55 -8.52 -17.09
C SER A 78 5.86 -8.30 -15.61
N ARG A 79 4.84 -8.40 -14.74
CA ARG A 79 5.06 -8.31 -13.29
C ARG A 79 5.91 -9.47 -12.76
N ILE A 80 5.78 -10.66 -13.37
CA ILE A 80 6.55 -11.86 -13.01
C ILE A 80 8.04 -11.65 -13.32
N GLU A 81 8.36 -11.02 -14.45
CA GLU A 81 9.74 -10.67 -14.84
C GLU A 81 10.37 -9.68 -13.85
N VAL A 82 9.63 -8.64 -13.45
CA VAL A 82 10.08 -7.69 -12.41
C VAL A 82 10.28 -8.39 -11.06
N ILE A 83 9.34 -9.23 -10.63
CA ILE A 83 9.46 -9.99 -9.38
C ILE A 83 10.68 -10.91 -9.43
N LYS A 84 10.88 -11.66 -10.51
CA LYS A 84 12.01 -12.59 -10.65
C LYS A 84 13.37 -11.87 -10.62
N GLU A 85 13.46 -10.68 -11.18
CA GLU A 85 14.70 -9.89 -11.11
C GLU A 85 14.91 -9.29 -9.70
N LEU A 86 13.86 -8.91 -8.98
CA LEU A 86 13.96 -8.52 -7.55
C LEU A 86 14.32 -9.70 -6.65
N GLU A 87 13.76 -10.89 -6.90
CA GLU A 87 14.09 -12.14 -6.21
C GLU A 87 15.57 -12.50 -6.41
N LYS A 88 16.09 -12.34 -7.63
CA LYS A 88 17.52 -12.51 -7.94
C LYS A 88 18.43 -11.46 -7.29
N GLN A 89 17.94 -10.24 -7.06
CA GLN A 89 18.72 -9.16 -6.45
C GLN A 89 18.72 -9.18 -4.91
N GLY A 90 17.63 -9.63 -4.28
CA GLY A 90 17.46 -9.58 -2.83
C GLY A 90 16.45 -10.57 -2.23
N GLY A 91 15.95 -11.54 -3.00
CA GLY A 91 14.94 -12.51 -2.56
C GLY A 91 15.38 -13.32 -1.35
N GLN A 92 16.64 -13.77 -1.31
CA GLN A 92 17.20 -14.49 -0.16
C GLN A 92 17.16 -13.63 1.11
N GLN A 93 17.63 -12.38 1.03
CA GLN A 93 17.64 -11.45 2.16
C GLN A 93 16.22 -11.11 2.64
N ALA A 94 15.29 -10.89 1.71
CA ALA A 94 13.88 -10.67 2.03
C ALA A 94 13.25 -11.89 2.72
N LEU A 95 13.54 -13.10 2.24
CA LEU A 95 13.06 -14.34 2.84
C LEU A 95 13.64 -14.56 4.25
N ASP A 96 14.94 -14.37 4.44
CA ASP A 96 15.59 -14.47 5.75
C ASP A 96 15.02 -13.45 6.76
N GLY A 97 14.71 -12.23 6.30
CA GLY A 97 14.02 -11.22 7.11
C GLY A 97 12.61 -11.64 7.51
N LEU A 98 11.82 -12.18 6.57
CA LEU A 98 10.46 -12.67 6.82
C LEU A 98 10.45 -13.90 7.76
N VAL A 99 11.37 -14.84 7.57
CA VAL A 99 11.56 -15.99 8.47
C VAL A 99 11.92 -15.49 9.88
N THR A 100 12.87 -14.57 9.99
CA THR A 100 13.28 -13.98 11.28
C THR A 100 12.10 -13.31 12.00
N LYS A 101 11.29 -12.52 11.28
CA LYS A 101 10.07 -11.92 11.84
C LYS A 101 9.09 -12.99 12.33
N ALA A 102 8.81 -14.01 11.52
CA ALA A 102 7.87 -15.08 11.90
C ALA A 102 8.33 -15.85 13.15
N LEU A 103 9.63 -16.08 13.30
CA LEU A 103 10.22 -16.70 14.49
C LEU A 103 10.08 -15.81 15.74
N ILE A 104 10.27 -14.49 15.61
CA ILE A 104 10.02 -13.52 16.70
C ILE A 104 8.55 -13.54 17.11
N ASP A 105 7.63 -13.44 16.15
CA ASP A 105 6.18 -13.44 16.40
C ASP A 105 5.73 -14.76 17.08
N GLN A 106 6.28 -15.90 16.68
CA GLN A 106 5.99 -17.22 17.27
C GLN A 106 6.52 -17.36 18.69
N GLU A 107 7.77 -16.96 18.96
CA GLU A 107 8.35 -17.07 20.30
C GLU A 107 7.70 -16.06 21.27
N ALA A 108 7.33 -14.86 20.79
CA ALA A 108 6.54 -13.90 21.55
C ALA A 108 5.20 -14.48 22.02
N GLN A 109 4.47 -15.15 21.12
CA GLN A 109 3.23 -15.87 21.48
C GLN A 109 3.48 -16.98 22.51
N LYS A 110 4.51 -17.80 22.31
CA LYS A 110 4.90 -18.89 23.22
C LYS A 110 5.24 -18.40 24.63
N GLN A 111 5.87 -17.23 24.74
CA GLN A 111 6.21 -16.59 26.02
C GLN A 111 5.12 -15.63 26.54
N ASN A 112 3.99 -15.50 25.85
CA ASN A 112 2.91 -14.54 26.14
C ASN A 112 3.39 -13.07 26.20
N VAL A 113 4.45 -12.73 25.47
CA VAL A 113 4.97 -11.37 25.36
C VAL A 113 4.08 -10.57 24.40
N THR A 114 3.49 -9.48 24.91
CA THR A 114 2.69 -8.54 24.12
C THR A 114 3.16 -7.12 24.37
N ILE A 115 3.60 -6.43 23.32
CA ILE A 115 3.94 -5.01 23.35
C ILE A 115 2.67 -4.17 23.10
N SER A 116 2.33 -3.28 24.03
CA SER A 116 1.21 -2.36 23.89
C SER A 116 1.53 -1.21 22.94
N SER A 117 0.49 -0.60 22.37
CA SER A 117 0.63 0.57 21.50
C SER A 117 1.32 1.74 22.21
N ASP A 118 1.13 1.91 23.52
CA ASP A 118 1.76 2.99 24.29
C ASP A 118 3.29 2.89 24.34
N VAL A 119 3.84 1.66 24.35
CA VAL A 119 5.29 1.44 24.29
C VAL A 119 5.83 1.79 22.91
N VAL A 120 5.10 1.43 21.85
CA VAL A 120 5.46 1.79 20.47
C VAL A 120 5.38 3.31 20.28
N ASN A 121 4.29 3.95 20.71
CA ASN A 121 4.06 5.38 20.59
C ASN A 121 5.16 6.21 21.28
N LYS A 122 5.56 5.82 22.50
CA LYS A 122 6.67 6.48 23.23
C LYS A 122 8.01 6.36 22.51
N GLU A 123 8.29 5.22 21.88
CA GLU A 123 9.52 5.05 21.09
C GLU A 123 9.46 5.85 19.77
N VAL A 124 8.30 5.89 19.11
CA VAL A 124 8.06 6.76 17.94
C VAL A 124 8.27 8.24 18.31
N GLU A 125 7.73 8.69 19.45
CA GLU A 125 7.90 10.05 19.96
C GLU A 125 9.38 10.36 20.25
N ARG A 126 10.08 9.46 20.97
CA ARG A 126 11.52 9.58 21.24
C ARG A 126 12.34 9.72 19.95
N ILE A 127 12.06 8.91 18.94
CA ILE A 127 12.76 8.97 17.65
C ILE A 127 12.36 10.23 16.86
N SER A 128 11.11 10.67 16.95
CA SER A 128 10.64 11.92 16.34
C SER A 128 11.42 13.13 16.87
N VAL A 129 11.58 13.24 18.19
CA VAL A 129 12.38 14.29 18.84
C VAL A 129 13.84 14.28 18.36
N LEU A 130 14.45 13.09 18.17
CA LEU A 130 15.81 12.97 17.65
C LEU A 130 15.94 13.39 16.18
N ILE A 131 14.91 13.18 15.35
CA ILE A 131 14.87 13.61 13.94
C ILE A 131 14.58 15.12 13.85
N GLU A 132 13.72 15.65 14.71
CA GLU A 132 13.41 17.08 14.82
C GLU A 132 14.61 17.90 15.31
N ALA A 133 15.40 17.36 16.23
CA ALA A 133 16.68 17.94 16.63
C ALA A 133 17.70 18.04 15.46
N GLN A 134 17.52 17.25 14.40
CA GLN A 134 18.32 17.31 13.16
C GLN A 134 17.66 18.18 12.07
N GLY A 135 16.55 18.84 12.37
CA GLY A 135 15.85 19.75 11.46
C GLY A 135 14.95 19.07 10.42
N GLN A 136 14.53 17.81 10.66
CA GLN A 136 13.59 17.08 9.81
C GLN A 136 12.32 16.68 10.59
N THR A 137 11.23 16.37 9.90
CA THR A 137 10.07 15.70 10.52
C THR A 137 10.16 14.20 10.29
N LEU A 138 9.56 13.40 11.19
CA LEU A 138 9.50 11.94 11.02
C LEU A 138 8.89 11.54 9.66
N ASP A 139 7.82 12.22 9.23
CA ASP A 139 7.13 11.93 7.97
C ASP A 139 8.02 12.16 6.73
N ALA A 140 8.78 13.26 6.71
CA ALA A 140 9.74 13.55 5.65
C ALA A 140 10.91 12.54 5.64
N TYR A 141 11.41 12.17 6.82
CA TYR A 141 12.46 11.16 6.99
C TYR A 141 12.01 9.78 6.48
N LEU A 142 10.82 9.32 6.86
CA LEU A 142 10.26 8.04 6.40
C LEU A 142 9.99 8.04 4.90
N THR A 143 9.44 9.14 4.37
CA THR A 143 9.22 9.32 2.92
C THR A 143 10.52 9.24 2.13
N MET A 144 11.60 9.87 2.62
CA MET A 144 12.94 9.81 2.01
C MET A 144 13.51 8.37 2.00
N GLN A 145 13.16 7.54 2.99
CA GLN A 145 13.54 6.13 3.04
C GLN A 145 12.58 5.19 2.30
N GLY A 146 11.50 5.70 1.69
CA GLY A 146 10.46 4.88 1.07
C GLY A 146 9.67 4.02 2.07
N GLN A 147 9.64 4.41 3.36
CA GLN A 147 8.92 3.72 4.42
C GLN A 147 7.60 4.39 4.73
N THR A 148 6.60 3.60 5.16
CA THR A 148 5.36 4.14 5.75
C THR A 148 5.46 4.16 7.27
N LYS A 149 4.65 5.01 7.91
CA LYS A 149 4.56 5.09 9.38
C LYS A 149 4.17 3.75 10.00
N GLU A 150 3.25 3.01 9.39
CA GLU A 150 2.80 1.70 9.87
C GLU A 150 3.95 0.69 9.84
N ASN A 151 4.74 0.65 8.77
CA ASN A 151 5.91 -0.23 8.67
C ASN A 151 6.97 0.13 9.73
N PHE A 152 7.19 1.42 9.97
CA PHE A 152 8.08 1.92 11.02
C PHE A 152 7.61 1.51 12.43
N GLU A 153 6.32 1.68 12.73
CA GLU A 153 5.70 1.23 14.00
C GLU A 153 5.78 -0.30 14.17
N GLN A 154 5.58 -1.08 13.12
CA GLN A 154 5.77 -2.54 13.17
C GLN A 154 7.23 -2.92 13.45
N ASN A 155 8.20 -2.23 12.86
CA ASN A 155 9.62 -2.48 13.12
C ASN A 155 9.99 -2.18 14.58
N ILE A 156 9.51 -1.06 15.12
CA ILE A 156 9.65 -0.73 16.55
C ILE A 156 9.01 -1.82 17.42
N LYS A 157 7.78 -2.26 17.08
CA LYS A 157 7.09 -3.31 17.84
C LYS A 157 7.90 -4.61 17.86
N ILE A 158 8.48 -5.03 16.74
CA ILE A 158 9.35 -6.21 16.65
C ILE A 158 10.59 -6.02 17.53
N GLN A 159 11.26 -4.86 17.44
CA GLN A 159 12.44 -4.55 18.26
C GLN A 159 12.14 -4.63 19.77
N LYS A 160 11.05 -4.00 20.22
CA LYS A 160 10.61 -4.05 21.63
C LYS A 160 10.15 -5.43 22.07
N THR A 161 9.61 -6.23 21.16
CA THR A 161 9.23 -7.63 21.43
C THR A 161 10.48 -8.47 21.70
N VAL A 162 11.53 -8.32 20.87
CA VAL A 162 12.85 -8.93 21.12
C VAL A 162 13.45 -8.44 22.44
N GLU A 163 13.52 -7.13 22.66
CA GLU A 163 14.06 -6.54 23.91
C GLU A 163 13.38 -7.13 25.17
N GLN A 164 12.07 -7.37 25.10
CA GLN A 164 11.30 -7.98 26.19
C GLN A 164 11.52 -9.49 26.33
N ILE A 165 11.73 -10.25 25.24
CA ILE A 165 12.02 -11.70 25.26
C ILE A 165 13.40 -11.97 25.88
N ILE A 166 14.42 -11.18 25.56
CA ILE A 166 15.79 -11.37 26.08
C ILE A 166 16.14 -10.43 27.24
N LYS A 167 15.13 -9.79 27.85
CA LYS A 167 15.29 -8.75 28.89
C LYS A 167 16.24 -9.14 30.02
N ASP A 168 16.15 -10.38 30.49
CA ASP A 168 16.97 -10.85 31.62
C ASP A 168 18.44 -11.10 31.25
N LYS A 169 18.73 -11.30 29.96
CA LYS A 169 20.10 -11.49 29.45
C LYS A 169 20.81 -10.16 29.14
N ILE A 170 20.05 -9.07 28.95
CA ILE A 170 20.57 -7.75 28.58
C ILE A 170 20.71 -6.77 29.75
N GLN A 171 20.46 -7.22 30.99
CA GLN A 171 20.69 -6.39 32.18
C GLN A 171 22.20 -6.09 32.30
N VAL A 172 22.55 -4.85 32.62
CA VAL A 172 23.94 -4.38 32.78
C VAL A 172 24.22 -4.16 34.25
N THR A 173 25.34 -4.66 34.77
CA THR A 173 25.73 -4.47 36.18
C THR A 173 26.69 -3.31 36.37
N GLU A 174 26.80 -2.82 37.61
CA GLU A 174 27.71 -1.73 37.99
C GLU A 174 29.17 -2.07 37.69
N GLU A 175 29.53 -3.33 37.90
CA GLU A 175 30.86 -3.90 37.68
C GLU A 175 31.21 -3.92 36.18
N GLU A 176 30.24 -4.25 35.32
CA GLU A 176 30.41 -4.21 33.87
C GLU A 176 30.55 -2.78 33.36
N MET A 177 29.77 -1.83 33.88
CA MET A 177 29.87 -0.41 33.51
C MET A 177 31.23 0.18 33.91
N LYS A 178 31.70 -0.08 35.13
CA LYS A 178 33.02 0.38 35.59
C LYS A 178 34.15 -0.24 34.77
N LYS A 179 34.08 -1.57 34.55
CA LYS A 179 35.05 -2.25 33.69
C LYS A 179 35.07 -1.69 32.27
N TYR A 180 33.91 -1.43 31.67
CA TYR A 180 33.85 -0.84 30.33
C TYR A 180 34.48 0.56 30.29
N PHE A 181 34.25 1.38 31.31
CA PHE A 181 34.88 2.69 31.45
C PHE A 181 36.41 2.58 31.56
N ASP A 182 36.91 1.69 32.43
CA ASP A 182 38.34 1.49 32.69
C ASP A 182 39.08 0.84 31.50
N ASP A 183 38.45 -0.12 30.81
CA ASP A 183 39.03 -0.83 29.65
C ASP A 183 39.04 0.02 28.36
N ASN A 184 38.20 1.07 28.28
CA ASN A 184 38.01 1.88 27.06
C ASN A 184 38.28 3.39 27.26
N PRO A 185 39.43 3.81 27.84
CA PRO A 185 39.69 5.21 28.19
C PRO A 185 39.68 6.16 26.97
N ASN A 186 39.97 5.63 25.77
CA ASN A 186 39.97 6.40 24.52
C ASN A 186 38.57 6.75 24.01
N LEU A 187 37.49 6.16 24.54
CA LEU A 187 36.11 6.49 24.17
C LEU A 187 35.57 7.71 24.93
N PHE A 188 36.27 8.16 25.98
CA PHE A 188 35.83 9.24 26.86
C PHE A 188 36.76 10.45 26.76
N ALA A 189 36.22 11.64 27.04
CA ALA A 189 37.04 12.84 27.14
C ALA A 189 38.08 12.70 28.27
N ALA A 190 39.28 13.26 28.05
CA ALA A 190 40.35 13.20 29.04
C ALA A 190 39.92 13.85 30.37
N GLY A 191 39.96 13.08 31.46
CA GLY A 191 39.50 13.53 32.79
C GLY A 191 38.00 13.37 33.05
N SER A 192 37.24 12.73 32.16
CA SER A 192 35.88 12.27 32.47
C SER A 192 35.86 11.43 33.74
N LYS A 193 34.80 11.60 34.54
CA LYS A 193 34.51 10.73 35.70
C LYS A 193 33.44 9.74 35.31
N TYR A 194 33.56 8.50 35.79
CA TYR A 194 32.57 7.45 35.60
C TYR A 194 31.12 7.91 35.86
N GLU A 195 30.86 8.59 36.98
CA GLU A 195 29.51 9.10 37.32
C GLU A 195 28.91 10.06 36.28
N ASN A 196 29.74 10.77 35.51
CA ASN A 196 29.29 11.71 34.48
C ASN A 196 28.94 11.03 33.14
N VAL A 197 29.39 9.79 32.94
CA VAL A 197 29.21 9.02 31.68
C VAL A 197 28.48 7.70 31.90
N LYS A 198 28.05 7.43 33.13
CA LYS A 198 27.44 6.17 33.56
C LYS A 198 26.22 5.79 32.72
N GLU A 199 25.33 6.75 32.47
CA GLU A 199 24.11 6.53 31.68
C GLU A 199 24.45 6.17 30.22
N ASP A 200 25.40 6.87 29.60
CA ASP A 200 25.89 6.57 28.25
C ASP A 200 26.54 5.18 28.17
N VAL A 201 27.35 4.82 29.17
CA VAL A 201 27.97 3.49 29.30
C VAL A 201 26.91 2.40 29.48
N GLU A 202 25.87 2.63 30.29
CA GLU A 202 24.76 1.69 30.45
C GLU A 202 24.02 1.46 29.12
N GLN A 203 23.65 2.54 28.41
CA GLN A 203 22.97 2.41 27.11
C GLN A 203 23.85 1.70 26.07
N GLN A 204 25.14 2.03 26.03
CA GLN A 204 26.09 1.41 25.10
C GLN A 204 26.27 -0.08 25.38
N LEU A 205 26.47 -0.47 26.64
CA LEU A 205 26.58 -1.88 27.05
C LEU A 205 25.27 -2.63 26.82
N LYS A 206 24.13 -2.03 27.15
CA LYS A 206 22.81 -2.63 26.91
C LYS A 206 22.58 -2.88 25.42
N GLN A 207 22.97 -1.94 24.55
CA GLN A 207 22.87 -2.10 23.10
C GLN A 207 23.84 -3.16 22.55
N GLN A 208 25.04 -3.29 23.11
CA GLN A 208 25.98 -4.39 22.79
C GLN A 208 25.40 -5.75 23.20
N LYS A 209 24.98 -5.90 24.46
CA LYS A 209 24.32 -7.13 24.96
C LYS A 209 23.07 -7.49 24.16
N LEU A 210 22.22 -6.51 23.84
CA LEU A 210 21.02 -6.71 23.01
C LEU A 210 21.38 -7.29 21.64
N SER A 211 22.44 -6.79 21.00
CA SER A 211 22.90 -7.30 19.70
C SER A 211 23.41 -8.74 19.82
N GLU A 212 24.30 -9.01 20.78
CA GLU A 212 24.89 -10.35 20.97
C GLU A 212 23.86 -11.40 21.36
N GLU A 213 23.03 -11.10 22.37
CA GLU A 213 22.01 -12.03 22.87
C GLU A 213 20.90 -12.23 21.85
N PHE A 214 20.58 -11.25 21.01
CA PHE A 214 19.67 -11.45 19.87
C PHE A 214 20.23 -12.44 18.85
N GLN A 215 21.52 -12.36 18.48
CA GLN A 215 22.10 -13.33 17.54
C GLN A 215 22.09 -14.74 18.12
N LYS A 216 22.54 -14.92 19.38
CA LYS A 216 22.53 -16.21 20.08
C LYS A 216 21.11 -16.79 20.19
N TRP A 217 20.15 -15.97 20.58
CA TRP A 217 18.74 -16.36 20.70
C TRP A 217 18.12 -16.70 19.34
N LEU A 218 18.38 -15.92 18.29
CA LEU A 218 17.85 -16.18 16.95
C LEU A 218 18.42 -17.48 16.37
N GLU A 219 19.70 -17.78 16.58
CA GLU A 219 20.28 -19.07 16.24
C GLU A 219 19.61 -20.23 16.98
N GLU A 220 19.38 -20.09 18.29
CA GLU A 220 18.71 -21.10 19.12
C GLU A 220 17.28 -21.35 18.64
N VAL A 221 16.50 -20.29 18.40
CA VAL A 221 15.13 -20.37 17.87
C VAL A 221 15.11 -20.97 16.45
N ARG A 222 16.07 -20.60 15.57
CA ARG A 222 16.22 -21.20 14.23
C ARG A 222 16.55 -22.70 14.30
N LYS A 223 17.41 -23.14 15.23
CA LYS A 223 17.76 -24.56 15.43
C LYS A 223 16.59 -25.37 15.99
N ASN A 224 15.82 -24.78 16.91
CA ASN A 224 14.70 -25.43 17.58
C ASN A 224 13.37 -25.36 16.80
N THR A 225 13.31 -24.65 15.67
CA THR A 225 12.08 -24.48 14.87
C THR A 225 12.25 -25.06 13.46
N SER A 226 11.30 -25.90 13.02
CA SER A 226 11.31 -26.51 11.68
C SER A 226 10.99 -25.49 10.58
N VAL A 227 11.97 -24.71 10.13
CA VAL A 227 11.85 -23.89 8.91
C VAL A 227 11.98 -24.77 7.67
N ARG A 228 11.00 -24.69 6.76
CA ARG A 228 11.02 -25.43 5.48
C ARG A 228 11.00 -24.45 4.31
N TYR A 229 12.00 -24.57 3.44
CA TYR A 229 12.15 -23.74 2.25
C TYR A 229 11.58 -24.47 1.04
N PHE A 230 10.70 -23.80 0.29
CA PHE A 230 10.08 -24.32 -0.95
C PHE A 230 10.65 -23.67 -2.23
N VAL A 231 11.40 -22.59 -2.06
CA VAL A 231 12.06 -21.82 -3.11
C VAL A 231 13.46 -21.48 -2.59
N ASN A 232 14.46 -21.59 -3.47
CA ASN A 232 15.81 -21.10 -3.26
C ASN A 232 16.03 -19.97 -4.28
N TYR A 233 16.64 -18.87 -3.85
CA TYR A 233 16.90 -17.69 -4.67
C TYR A 233 18.35 -17.64 -5.18
#